data_AF-A0A1D6QPY4-F1
#
_entry.id   AF-A0A1D6QPY4-F1
#
_cell.length_a   1.000
_cell.length_b   1.000
_cell.length_c   1.000
_cell.angle_alpha   90.00
_cell.angle_beta   90.00
_cell.angle_gamma   90.00
#
_symmetry.space_group_name_H-M   'P 1'
#
loop_
_entity.id
_entity.type
_entity.pdbx_description
1 polymer ?
#
loop_
_entity_poly.entity_id
_entity_poly.type
_entity_poly.pdbx_seq_one_letter_code
_entity_poly.pdbx_strand_id
1 'polypeptide(L)'
;MYNGIGLQTARGSATNGYAQSNTFFVKPRSTTSGEGPGGPHRPLRPDAAGAVGGGMRKPNKEILEHDRKRQVELKLLVLRDALEEHGYTEDEIEERVAEARKTAEAEAAAAAEEAGSGRGAGRPPLPGRGYGSVGVF
;
A
#
# COMPACT_ATOMS: atom_id res chain seq x y z
N MET A 1 -7.29 -40.47 21.89
CA MET A 1 -7.22 -39.07 21.42
C MET A 1 -6.88 -38.15 22.57
N TYR A 2 -6.06 -37.13 22.33
CA TYR A 2 -5.71 -36.09 23.31
C TYR A 2 -6.07 -34.74 22.69
N ASN A 3 -6.81 -33.87 23.38
CA ASN A 3 -7.30 -32.57 22.84
C ASN A 3 -7.99 -32.65 21.46
N GLY A 4 -8.65 -33.77 21.13
CA GLY A 4 -9.28 -33.98 19.83
C GLY A 4 -8.30 -34.17 18.65
N ILE A 5 -7.00 -34.28 18.91
CA ILE A 5 -5.96 -34.54 17.91
C ILE A 5 -5.39 -35.97 18.05
N GLY A 6 -4.93 -36.52 16.92
CA GLY A 6 -4.37 -37.87 16.81
C GLY A 6 -5.40 -38.97 16.50
N LEU A 7 -4.94 -40.22 16.47
CA LEU A 7 -5.77 -41.38 16.19
C LEU A 7 -6.54 -41.87 17.42
N GLN A 8 -7.72 -42.48 17.22
CA GLN A 8 -8.47 -43.12 18.31
C GLN A 8 -7.80 -44.42 18.77
N THR A 9 -7.27 -45.18 17.83
CA THR A 9 -6.42 -46.36 18.07
C THR A 9 -5.32 -46.39 17.01
N ALA A 10 -4.11 -46.78 17.40
CA ALA A 10 -3.01 -47.02 16.45
C ALA A 10 -3.18 -48.34 15.68
N ARG A 11 -4.10 -49.21 16.11
CA ARG A 11 -4.39 -50.46 15.42
C ARG A 11 -5.04 -50.16 14.06
N GLY A 12 -4.44 -50.67 12.99
CA GLY A 12 -4.93 -50.49 11.62
C GLY A 12 -4.37 -49.28 10.88
N SER A 13 -3.61 -48.38 11.54
CA SER A 13 -2.97 -47.24 10.85
C SER A 13 -1.59 -47.56 10.26
N ALA A 14 -1.05 -48.75 10.53
CA ALA A 14 0.32 -49.15 10.18
C ALA A 14 1.41 -48.18 10.68
N THR A 15 1.13 -47.39 11.72
CA THR A 15 2.05 -46.44 12.36
C THR A 15 1.98 -46.59 13.88
N ASN A 16 2.95 -46.02 14.60
CA ASN A 16 2.98 -46.04 16.08
C ASN A 16 1.93 -45.13 16.75
N GLY A 17 1.20 -44.31 15.97
CA GLY A 17 0.20 -43.37 16.49
C GLY A 17 0.77 -42.13 17.18
N TYR A 18 2.06 -41.82 17.00
CA TYR A 18 2.70 -40.65 17.62
C TYR A 18 2.27 -39.34 16.93
N ALA A 19 1.71 -38.41 17.71
CA ALA A 19 1.28 -37.09 17.23
C ALA A 19 2.20 -35.99 17.80
N GLN A 20 2.76 -35.16 16.93
CA GLN A 20 3.59 -34.01 17.31
C GLN A 20 2.82 -32.70 17.13
N SER A 21 3.16 -31.70 17.93
CA SER A 21 2.72 -30.33 17.69
C SER A 21 3.44 -29.76 16.46
N ASN A 22 2.72 -28.98 15.65
CA ASN A 22 3.31 -28.30 14.50
C ASN A 22 4.02 -27.01 14.96
N THR A 23 5.35 -26.96 14.84
CA THR A 23 6.17 -25.79 15.18
C THR A 23 6.05 -24.63 14.19
N PHE A 24 5.62 -24.90 12.95
CA PHE A 24 5.40 -23.90 11.91
C PHE A 24 3.98 -23.33 11.91
N PHE A 25 3.12 -23.76 12.84
CA PHE A 25 1.77 -23.25 12.92
C PHE A 25 1.77 -21.80 13.41
N VAL A 26 1.62 -20.87 12.47
CA VAL A 26 1.40 -19.45 12.77
C VAL A 26 -0.08 -19.30 13.09
N LYS A 27 -0.39 -19.09 14.39
CA LYS A 27 -1.76 -18.89 14.84
C LYS A 27 -2.37 -17.67 14.13
N PRO A 28 -3.47 -17.82 13.37
CA PRO A 28 -4.13 -16.68 12.77
C PRO A 28 -4.59 -15.75 13.89
N ARG A 29 -4.37 -14.45 13.71
CA ARG A 29 -4.74 -13.45 14.70
C ARG A 29 -6.25 -13.47 14.88
N SER A 30 -6.73 -13.68 16.11
CA SER A 30 -8.16 -13.71 16.41
C SER A 30 -8.77 -12.35 16.10
N THR A 31 -9.77 -12.33 15.23
CA THR A 31 -10.52 -11.13 14.79
C THR A 31 -11.53 -10.63 15.83
N THR A 32 -11.45 -11.08 17.09
CA THR A 32 -12.44 -10.82 18.15
C THR A 32 -12.32 -9.45 18.85
N SER A 33 -11.67 -8.48 18.20
CA SER A 33 -11.83 -7.06 18.51
C SER A 33 -12.21 -6.30 17.23
N GLY A 34 -13.47 -6.43 16.83
CA GLY A 34 -14.24 -5.34 16.21
C GLY A 34 -13.80 -4.70 14.89
N GLU A 35 -12.85 -5.23 14.12
CA GLU A 35 -12.39 -4.51 12.90
C GLU A 35 -11.99 -5.46 11.76
N GLY A 36 -12.98 -5.81 10.91
CA GLY A 36 -12.80 -6.21 9.50
C GLY A 36 -11.85 -7.39 9.16
N PRO A 37 -11.82 -7.81 7.88
CA PRO A 37 -10.90 -8.85 7.43
C PRO A 37 -9.48 -8.25 7.28
N GLY A 38 -8.75 -8.12 8.40
CA GLY A 38 -7.41 -7.51 8.42
C GLY A 38 -6.67 -7.42 9.79
N GLY A 39 -7.08 -8.18 10.81
CA GLY A 39 -6.71 -7.97 12.22
C GLY A 39 -5.20 -8.00 12.61
N PRO A 40 -4.84 -7.40 13.77
CA PRO A 40 -3.81 -6.36 13.91
C PRO A 40 -2.46 -6.86 14.46
N HIS A 41 -1.42 -6.06 14.27
CA HIS A 41 -0.05 -6.36 14.73
C HIS A 41 -0.01 -6.80 16.19
N ARG A 42 0.81 -7.83 16.47
CA ARG A 42 1.28 -8.24 17.81
C ARG A 42 1.54 -7.00 18.67
N PRO A 43 1.11 -6.95 19.95
CA PRO A 43 1.44 -5.80 20.81
C PRO A 43 2.96 -5.76 20.94
N LEU A 44 3.59 -4.78 20.28
CA LEU A 44 5.01 -4.54 20.49
C LEU A 44 5.17 -3.90 21.86
N ARG A 45 6.24 -4.29 22.55
CA ARG A 45 6.64 -3.85 23.89
C ARG A 45 6.34 -2.36 24.11
N PRO A 46 5.98 -1.93 25.33
CA PRO A 46 5.76 -0.51 25.64
C PRO A 46 6.98 0.38 25.30
N ASP A 47 8.16 -0.21 25.30
CA ASP A 47 9.46 0.38 24.90
C ASP A 47 9.63 0.50 23.36
N ALA A 48 8.75 -0.14 22.60
CA ALA A 48 8.62 0.01 21.15
C ALA A 48 7.30 0.69 20.73
N ALA A 49 6.51 1.18 21.70
CA ALA A 49 5.24 1.88 21.45
C ALA A 49 5.41 3.21 20.68
N GLY A 50 6.64 3.68 20.47
CA GLY A 50 6.94 4.80 19.56
C GLY A 50 7.10 4.42 18.07
N ALA A 51 7.20 3.13 17.72
CA ALA A 51 7.65 2.71 16.38
C ALA A 51 6.70 1.75 15.62
N VAL A 52 5.60 1.30 16.26
CA VAL A 52 4.88 0.06 15.86
C VAL A 52 3.37 0.09 16.13
N GLY A 53 2.82 1.25 16.49
CA GLY A 53 1.38 1.46 16.39
C GLY A 53 1.00 1.42 14.92
N GLY A 54 -0.02 0.64 14.57
CA GLY A 54 -0.62 0.55 13.23
C GLY A 54 -1.26 1.85 12.72
N GLY A 55 -0.75 3.02 13.12
CA GLY A 55 -0.89 4.23 12.33
C GLY A 55 0.07 4.10 11.15
N MET A 56 -0.44 4.25 9.93
CA MET A 56 0.41 4.39 8.75
C MET A 56 1.54 5.37 9.10
N ARG A 57 2.79 4.89 9.11
CA ARG A 57 3.96 5.77 9.29
C ARG A 57 3.77 6.93 8.34
N LYS A 58 3.93 8.17 8.84
CA LYS A 58 3.87 9.35 7.96
C LYS A 58 4.76 9.06 6.75
N PRO A 59 4.27 9.23 5.51
CA PRO A 59 5.10 8.99 4.34
C PRO A 59 6.42 9.76 4.46
N ASN A 60 7.53 9.15 4.06
CA ASN A 60 8.81 9.83 4.10
C ASN A 60 8.73 11.06 3.17
N LYS A 61 9.01 12.24 3.72
CA LYS A 61 8.98 13.51 2.98
C LYS A 61 9.89 13.48 1.77
N GLU A 62 11.07 12.87 1.91
CA GLU A 62 12.04 12.74 0.82
C GLU A 62 11.47 11.91 -0.35
N ILE A 63 10.72 10.85 -0.05
CA ILE A 63 10.06 10.02 -1.07
C ILE A 63 8.95 10.82 -1.76
N LEU A 64 8.13 11.54 -0.99
CA LEU A 64 7.07 12.37 -1.56
C LEU A 64 7.61 13.49 -2.45
N GLU A 65 8.69 14.16 -2.03
CA GLU A 65 9.36 15.19 -2.81
C GLU A 65 9.99 14.61 -4.09
N HIS A 66 10.60 13.43 -3.98
CA HIS A 66 11.12 12.72 -5.14
C HIS A 66 10.02 12.35 -6.13
N ASP A 67 8.91 11.79 -5.66
CA ASP A 67 7.78 11.44 -6.51
C ASP A 67 7.17 12.67 -7.20
N ARG A 68 7.09 13.82 -6.52
CA ARG A 68 6.67 15.09 -7.12
C ARG A 68 7.61 15.53 -8.24
N LYS A 69 8.92 15.55 -7.99
CA LYS A 69 9.93 15.90 -9.02
C LYS A 69 9.85 14.93 -10.21
N ARG A 70 9.73 13.64 -9.93
CA ARG A 70 9.56 12.59 -10.95
C ARG A 70 8.31 12.81 -11.79
N GLN A 71 7.19 13.20 -11.19
CA GLN A 71 5.96 13.51 -11.92
C GLN A 71 6.12 14.71 -12.85
N VAL A 72 6.84 15.75 -12.44
CA VAL A 72 7.16 16.91 -13.29
C VAL A 72 8.02 16.46 -14.48
N GLU A 73 9.12 15.76 -14.25
CA GLU A 73 9.99 15.27 -15.33
C GLU A 73 9.26 14.34 -16.31
N LEU A 74 8.38 13.45 -15.81
CA LEU A 74 7.56 12.61 -16.67
C LEU A 74 6.60 13.41 -17.54
N LYS A 75 5.96 14.46 -17.01
CA LYS A 75 5.09 15.34 -17.80
C LYS A 75 5.88 16.02 -18.93
N LEU A 76 7.09 16.49 -18.64
CA LEU A 76 7.96 17.14 -19.63
C LEU A 76 8.42 16.16 -20.72
N LEU A 77 8.79 14.94 -20.34
CA LEU A 77 9.20 13.91 -21.28
C LEU A 77 8.05 13.52 -22.21
N VAL A 78 6.84 13.29 -21.68
CA VAL A 78 5.66 12.99 -22.52
C VAL A 78 5.32 14.14 -23.46
N LEU A 79 5.46 15.39 -23.02
CA LEU A 79 5.23 16.56 -23.87
C LEU A 79 6.26 16.64 -25.00
N ARG A 80 7.53 16.40 -24.69
CA ARG A 80 8.60 16.36 -25.68
C ARG A 80 8.35 15.27 -26.73
N ASP A 81 8.08 14.04 -26.29
CA ASP A 81 7.80 12.91 -27.18
C ASP A 81 6.61 13.24 -28.11
N ALA A 82 5.55 13.84 -27.56
CA ALA A 82 4.41 14.28 -28.34
C ALA A 82 4.79 15.35 -29.39
N LEU A 83 5.60 16.35 -29.04
CA LEU A 83 6.02 17.38 -30.00
C LEU A 83 6.97 16.82 -31.07
N GLU A 84 7.84 15.87 -30.72
CA GLU A 84 8.68 15.16 -31.69
C GLU A 84 7.83 14.36 -32.69
N GLU A 85 6.78 13.67 -32.22
CA GLU A 85 5.83 12.96 -33.09
C GLU A 85 5.06 13.89 -34.05
N HIS A 86 4.78 15.13 -33.64
CA HIS A 86 4.11 16.13 -34.48
C HIS A 86 5.06 16.85 -35.46
N GLY A 87 6.38 16.62 -35.35
CA GLY A 87 7.38 17.18 -36.27
C GLY A 87 7.73 18.65 -36.03
N TYR A 88 7.61 19.13 -34.78
CA TYR A 88 8.11 20.46 -34.41
C TYR A 88 9.64 20.53 -34.51
N THR A 89 10.18 21.74 -34.74
CA THR A 89 11.64 21.92 -34.73
C THR A 89 12.19 21.85 -33.31
N GLU A 90 13.46 21.49 -33.15
CA GLU A 90 14.07 21.36 -31.82
C GLU A 90 14.00 22.66 -31.01
N ASP A 91 14.16 23.81 -31.66
CA ASP A 91 14.01 25.14 -31.05
C ASP A 91 12.58 25.36 -30.49
N GLU A 92 11.54 25.00 -31.25
CA GLU A 92 10.14 25.14 -30.82
C GLU A 92 9.82 24.19 -29.65
N ILE A 93 10.40 22.98 -29.66
CA ILE A 93 10.25 21.99 -28.59
C ILE A 93 10.86 22.53 -27.30
N GLU A 94 12.06 23.10 -27.35
CA GLU A 94 12.75 23.65 -26.18
C GLU A 94 11.95 24.81 -25.55
N GLU A 95 11.42 25.73 -26.36
CA GLU A 95 10.59 26.84 -25.88
C GLU A 95 9.34 26.32 -25.17
N ARG A 96 8.62 25.38 -25.79
CA ARG A 96 7.39 24.79 -25.24
C ARG A 96 7.65 23.98 -23.97
N VAL A 97 8.73 23.21 -23.93
CA VAL A 97 9.14 22.45 -22.74
C VAL A 97 9.56 23.38 -21.61
N ALA A 98 10.24 24.49 -21.91
CA ALA A 98 10.62 25.49 -20.90
C ALA A 98 9.40 26.20 -20.29
N GLU A 99 8.39 26.54 -21.11
CA GLU A 99 7.11 27.04 -20.63
C GLU A 99 6.39 26.02 -19.75
N ALA A 100 6.28 24.77 -20.23
CA ALA A 100 5.62 23.69 -19.52
C ALA A 100 6.32 23.35 -18.18
N ARG A 101 7.65 23.50 -18.11
CA ARG A 101 8.40 23.32 -16.87
C ARG A 101 7.98 24.34 -15.82
N LYS A 102 7.90 25.62 -16.18
CA LYS A 102 7.48 26.69 -15.26
C LYS A 102 6.07 26.44 -14.73
N THR A 103 5.14 26.01 -15.59
CA THR A 103 3.76 25.72 -15.17
C THR A 103 3.68 24.47 -14.29
N ALA A 104 4.40 23.39 -14.66
CA ALA A 104 4.38 22.14 -13.91
C ALA A 104 5.05 22.27 -12.53
N GLU A 105 6.13 23.05 -12.42
CA GLU A 105 6.75 23.39 -11.14
C GLU A 105 5.83 24.22 -10.25
N ALA A 106 5.10 25.19 -10.82
CA ALA A 106 4.12 25.97 -10.08
C ALA A 106 2.95 25.11 -9.57
N GLU A 107 2.42 24.20 -10.40
CA GLU A 107 1.40 23.22 -10.00
C GLU A 107 1.92 22.28 -8.91
N ALA A 108 3.15 21.78 -9.04
CA ALA A 108 3.76 20.88 -8.06
C ALA A 108 4.01 21.59 -6.72
N ALA A 109 4.37 22.87 -6.73
CA ALA A 109 4.50 23.70 -5.53
C ALA A 109 3.14 23.93 -4.87
N ALA A 110 2.10 24.25 -5.65
CA ALA A 110 0.73 24.40 -5.12
C ALA A 110 0.21 23.09 -4.49
N ALA A 111 0.45 21.95 -5.14
CA ALA A 111 0.09 20.64 -4.58
C ALA A 111 0.90 20.28 -3.32
N ALA A 112 2.11 20.82 -3.17
CA ALA A 112 2.92 20.62 -1.97
C ALA A 112 2.34 21.35 -0.76
N GLU A 113 1.84 22.57 -0.94
CA GLU A 113 1.18 23.38 0.09
C GLU A 113 -0.15 22.72 0.54
N GLU A 114 -0.97 22.26 -0.40
CA GLU A 114 -2.23 21.53 -0.10
C GLU A 114 -1.99 20.23 0.69
N ALA A 115 -0.91 19.50 0.37
CA ALA A 115 -0.54 18.30 1.11
C ALA A 115 0.03 18.61 2.51
N GLY A 116 0.59 19.82 2.72
CA GLY A 116 1.14 20.28 3.99
C GLY A 116 0.09 20.83 4.96
N SER A 117 -0.98 21.43 4.43
CA SER A 117 -2.11 21.96 5.22
C SER A 117 -3.08 20.86 5.70
N GLY A 118 -3.03 19.67 5.10
CA GLY A 118 -3.78 18.47 5.49
C GLY A 118 -3.31 17.82 6.79
N ARG A 119 -3.28 18.55 7.91
CA ARG A 119 -3.21 17.96 9.26
C ARG A 119 -4.55 17.27 9.59
N GLY A 120 -4.67 15.98 9.27
CA GLY A 120 -5.43 15.04 10.09
C GLY A 120 -6.95 14.93 9.91
N ALA A 121 -7.57 15.48 8.87
CA ALA A 121 -8.95 15.15 8.53
C ALA A 121 -8.97 13.90 7.63
N GLY A 122 -9.53 12.80 8.13
CA GLY A 122 -9.58 11.52 7.44
C GLY A 122 -10.07 11.65 6.00
N ARG A 123 -9.28 11.14 5.05
CA ARG A 123 -9.75 10.87 3.69
C ARG A 123 -11.03 10.02 3.83
N PRO A 124 -12.19 10.46 3.33
CA PRO A 124 -13.38 9.62 3.37
C PRO A 124 -13.06 8.31 2.62
N PRO A 125 -13.55 7.16 3.10
CA PRO A 125 -13.35 5.92 2.37
C PRO A 125 -13.87 6.11 0.95
N LEU A 126 -13.04 5.76 -0.04
CA LEU A 126 -13.51 5.61 -1.41
C LEU A 126 -14.76 4.71 -1.35
N PRO A 127 -15.86 5.05 -2.03
CA PRO A 127 -17.03 4.18 -2.05
C PRO A 127 -16.53 2.82 -2.55
N GLY A 128 -16.63 1.82 -1.68
CA GLY A 128 -16.20 0.46 -1.96
C GLY A 128 -16.90 0.04 -3.23
N ARG A 129 -16.15 -0.03 -4.33
CA ARG A 129 -16.59 -0.70 -5.54
C ARG A 129 -16.59 -2.18 -5.20
N GLY A 130 -17.66 -2.61 -4.53
CA GLY A 130 -17.92 -4.00 -4.25
C GLY A 130 -17.91 -4.72 -5.59
N TYR A 131 -16.97 -5.64 -5.74
CA TYR A 131 -17.13 -6.71 -6.72
C TYR A 131 -18.34 -7.50 -6.24
N GLY A 132 -19.52 -7.16 -6.77
CA GLY A 132 -20.73 -7.94 -6.56
C GLY A 132 -20.43 -9.36 -6.99
N SER A 133 -20.48 -10.28 -6.04
CA SER A 133 -20.55 -11.71 -6.32
C SER A 133 -21.75 -11.92 -7.23
N VAL A 134 -21.49 -12.23 -8.49
CA VAL A 134 -22.50 -12.77 -9.41
C VAL A 134 -22.90 -14.11 -8.84
N GLY A 135 -24.04 -14.15 -8.16
CA GLY A 135 -24.70 -15.39 -7.77
C GLY A 135 -25.05 -16.16 -9.04
N VAL A 136 -24.44 -17.33 -9.19
CA VAL A 136 -24.87 -18.36 -10.13
C VAL A 136 -25.98 -19.16 -9.44
N PHE A 137 -27.06 -19.38 -10.19
CA PHE A 137 -28.31 -20.07 -9.88
C PHE A 137 -28.17 -21.34 -9.03
#